data_AF-W4JRQ5-F1
#
_entry.id   AF-W4JRQ5-F1
#
_cell.length_a   1.000
_cell.length_b   1.000
_cell.length_c   1.000
_cell.angle_alpha   90.00
_cell.angle_beta   90.00
_cell.angle_gamma   90.00
#
_symmetry.space_group_name_H-M   'P 1'
#
loop_
_entity.id
_entity.type
_entity.pdbx_description
1 polymer ?
#
loop_
_entity_poly.entity_id
_entity_poly.type
_entity_poly.pdbx_seq_one_letter_code
_entity_poly.pdbx_strand_id
1 'polypeptide(L)'
;MVRLALFAMLAPVLAGYVSAAPIASRSVFRRAFAAQDYASFQISDGVAGNAQAEANAVFVDPFNGVDLATVGADAATVESMRKLAEAAETDQFNPAIAAATGADATALQNGKIKNKVLKLTGETQAIKIKLAVAQAAGDDTSDLETKLATEQKKLDTNIATDKKNTGAASKGVVGSSSSSASNTEAAAASTSLASTKAAAASSTTSSAAATETNAAAAASGAVFTAKAYPDFQISDGVAGNAEAEANAVFVDPFAGVDLATVGDAADTVESMRKLAEAAETDQFNPAIDAATGADADALSNGKIKNKVLKLTGEVQAIKIKMAVAQAAGGDTSSLQTKLTEEQTKLDKNIATDKKNAGAVSKGVV
;
A
#
# COMPACT_ATOMS: atom_id res chain seq x y z
N MET A 1 52.12 36.44 72.60
CA MET A 1 50.83 36.38 73.33
C MET A 1 49.74 36.24 72.27
N VAL A 2 48.88 35.21 72.32
CA VAL A 2 47.54 35.21 72.98
C VAL A 2 46.61 36.25 72.30
N ARG A 3 45.45 35.90 71.70
CA ARG A 3 44.63 34.67 71.79
C ARG A 3 43.78 34.40 70.53
N LEU A 4 43.15 33.23 70.51
CA LEU A 4 42.18 32.74 69.53
C LEU A 4 40.78 33.41 69.69
N ALA A 5 40.04 33.59 68.59
CA ALA A 5 38.58 33.67 68.58
C ALA A 5 38.02 33.20 67.22
N LEU A 6 37.05 32.28 67.24
CA LEU A 6 36.37 31.72 66.07
C LEU A 6 34.86 31.84 66.32
N PHE A 7 34.09 32.30 65.34
CA PHE A 7 32.64 32.11 65.34
C PHE A 7 32.13 31.91 63.91
N ALA A 8 31.58 30.72 63.65
CA ALA A 8 30.81 30.44 62.44
C ALA A 8 29.32 30.64 62.75
N MET A 9 28.56 31.10 61.75
CA MET A 9 27.10 31.15 61.83
C MET A 9 26.52 30.23 60.76
N LEU A 10 26.06 29.06 61.18
CA LEU A 10 25.45 28.05 60.31
C LEU A 10 23.93 28.12 60.49
N ALA A 11 23.18 28.39 59.42
CA ALA A 11 21.72 28.38 59.42
C ALA A 11 21.21 27.25 58.51
N PRO A 12 20.28 26.39 58.99
CA PRO A 12 19.87 25.20 58.24
C PRO A 12 18.85 25.52 57.13
N VAL A 13 19.14 25.08 55.91
CA VAL A 13 18.13 25.00 54.83
C VAL A 13 17.29 23.74 55.06
N LEU A 14 16.01 23.92 55.37
CA LEU A 14 15.09 22.83 55.66
C LEU A 14 14.56 22.20 54.35
N ALA A 15 15.28 21.21 53.82
CA ALA A 15 14.89 20.49 52.60
C ALA A 15 13.68 19.57 52.85
N GLY A 16 12.49 20.05 52.46
CA GLY A 16 11.25 19.27 52.52
C GLY A 16 11.21 18.15 51.47
N TYR A 17 11.47 16.91 51.89
CA TYR A 17 11.29 15.73 51.05
C TYR A 17 9.80 15.46 50.77
N VAL A 18 9.29 15.96 49.65
CA VAL A 18 8.00 15.54 49.10
C VAL A 18 8.18 14.17 48.45
N SER A 19 7.98 13.11 49.24
CA SER A 19 7.89 11.75 48.72
C SER A 19 6.59 11.59 47.93
N ALA A 20 6.67 11.82 46.62
CA ALA A 20 5.58 11.51 45.71
C ALA A 20 5.40 9.99 45.65
N ALA A 21 4.41 9.47 46.39
CA ALA A 21 4.04 8.07 46.30
C ALA A 21 3.70 7.73 44.84
N PRO A 22 4.21 6.63 44.28
CA PRO A 22 3.90 6.26 42.90
C PRO A 22 2.39 6.06 42.80
N ILE A 23 1.75 6.83 41.90
CA ILE A 23 0.35 6.60 41.55
C ILE A 23 0.30 5.20 40.95
N ALA A 24 -0.27 4.26 41.70
CA ALA A 24 -0.51 2.92 41.20
C ALA A 24 -1.51 3.02 40.04
N SER A 25 -1.00 3.07 38.81
CA SER A 25 -1.80 3.02 37.60
C SER A 25 -2.79 1.87 37.74
N ARG A 26 -4.09 2.21 37.78
CA ARG A 26 -5.14 1.19 37.81
C ARG A 26 -5.00 0.40 36.52
N SER A 27 -4.46 -0.82 36.64
CA SER A 27 -4.44 -1.79 35.56
C SER A 27 -5.89 -2.22 35.30
N VAL A 28 -6.59 -1.40 34.51
CA VAL A 28 -7.77 -1.81 33.80
C VAL A 28 -7.30 -2.93 32.88
N PHE A 29 -7.67 -4.17 33.21
CA PHE A 29 -7.32 -5.37 32.44
C PHE A 29 -7.84 -5.20 31.01
N ARG A 30 -6.98 -4.65 30.14
CA ARG A 30 -7.33 -4.37 28.75
C ARG A 30 -7.38 -5.70 28.02
N ARG A 31 -8.50 -5.98 27.36
CA ARG A 31 -8.59 -7.10 26.42
C ARG A 31 -7.76 -6.73 25.19
N ALA A 32 -6.85 -7.62 24.78
CA ALA A 32 -6.05 -7.43 23.57
C ALA A 32 -6.95 -7.23 22.34
N PHE A 33 -6.44 -6.53 21.33
CA PHE A 33 -7.17 -6.30 20.09
C PHE A 33 -7.43 -7.63 19.39
N ALA A 34 -8.70 -7.98 19.21
CA ALA A 34 -9.11 -9.29 18.74
C ALA A 34 -9.02 -9.38 17.20
N ALA A 35 -8.33 -10.40 16.71
CA ALA A 35 -8.36 -10.75 15.29
C ALA A 35 -9.79 -11.11 14.86
N GLN A 36 -10.18 -10.68 13.66
CA GLN A 36 -11.50 -10.91 13.08
C GLN A 36 -11.35 -11.35 11.62
N ASP A 37 -12.21 -12.28 11.18
CA ASP A 37 -12.37 -12.61 9.78
C ASP A 37 -12.92 -11.42 8.99
N TYR A 38 -12.55 -11.29 7.71
CA TYR A 38 -12.98 -10.16 6.87
C TYR A 38 -14.50 -9.94 6.87
N ALA A 39 -15.29 -11.02 6.83
CA ALA A 39 -16.75 -10.93 6.87
C ALA A 39 -17.32 -10.30 8.16
N SER A 40 -16.55 -10.25 9.25
CA SER A 40 -16.97 -9.72 10.55
C SER A 40 -16.64 -8.23 10.75
N PHE A 41 -15.61 -7.71 10.06
CA PHE A 41 -15.15 -6.31 10.24
C PHE A 41 -15.25 -5.44 8.96
N GLN A 42 -15.62 -6.01 7.81
CA GLN A 42 -15.76 -5.27 6.56
C GLN A 42 -16.93 -4.26 6.61
N ILE A 43 -16.73 -3.10 5.98
CA ILE A 43 -17.66 -1.95 6.05
C ILE A 43 -18.30 -1.62 4.68
N SER A 44 -18.24 -2.53 3.72
CA SER A 44 -18.40 -2.23 2.29
C SER A 44 -19.85 -2.12 1.83
N ASP A 45 -20.79 -2.68 2.59
CA ASP A 45 -22.21 -2.72 2.27
C ASP A 45 -22.96 -1.45 2.69
N GLY A 46 -24.22 -1.35 2.26
CA GLY A 46 -25.14 -0.28 2.63
C GLY A 46 -25.04 0.94 1.72
N VAL A 47 -24.54 2.06 2.26
CA VAL A 47 -24.37 3.32 1.55
C VAL A 47 -22.95 3.87 1.74
N ALA A 48 -22.48 4.62 0.74
CA ALA A 48 -21.24 5.41 0.81
C ALA A 48 -21.47 6.75 1.54
N GLY A 49 -20.37 7.37 1.97
CA GLY A 49 -20.31 8.67 2.66
C GLY A 49 -19.93 8.63 4.14
N ASN A 50 -19.84 7.43 4.73
CA ASN A 50 -19.59 7.22 6.17
C ASN A 50 -18.38 6.31 6.48
N ALA A 51 -17.60 5.90 5.47
CA ALA A 51 -16.56 4.88 5.61
C ALA A 51 -15.47 5.26 6.62
N GLN A 52 -15.21 6.55 6.82
CA GLN A 52 -14.28 7.04 7.83
C GLN A 52 -14.71 6.66 9.25
N ALA A 53 -15.99 6.82 9.58
CA ALA A 53 -16.51 6.52 10.93
C ALA A 53 -16.57 5.00 11.17
N GLU A 54 -16.98 4.24 10.17
CA GLU A 54 -17.04 2.77 10.22
C GLU A 54 -15.63 2.16 10.35
N ALA A 55 -14.65 2.67 9.59
CA ALA A 55 -13.25 2.23 9.70
C ALA A 55 -12.62 2.63 11.05
N ASN A 56 -12.96 3.79 11.59
CA ASN A 56 -12.53 4.19 12.94
C ASN A 56 -13.12 3.26 14.01
N ALA A 57 -14.39 2.87 13.91
CA ALA A 57 -15.01 1.93 14.85
C ALA A 57 -14.32 0.55 14.87
N VAL A 58 -13.75 0.11 13.74
CA VAL A 58 -12.97 -1.13 13.64
C VAL A 58 -11.55 -0.99 14.18
N PHE A 59 -10.83 0.07 13.80
CA PHE A 59 -9.37 0.15 14.01
C PHE A 59 -8.90 1.24 14.99
N VAL A 60 -9.65 2.32 15.21
CA VAL A 60 -9.20 3.46 16.03
C VAL A 60 -9.87 3.45 17.41
N ASP A 61 -11.20 3.32 17.44
CA ASP A 61 -11.98 3.44 18.67
C ASP A 61 -11.69 2.36 19.73
N PRO A 62 -11.30 1.11 19.38
CA PRO A 62 -10.79 0.14 20.35
C PRO A 62 -9.52 0.58 21.10
N PHE A 63 -8.84 1.64 20.63
CA PHE A 63 -7.69 2.26 21.27
C PHE A 63 -8.01 3.64 21.89
N ASN A 64 -9.29 4.03 22.02
CA ASN A 64 -9.64 5.26 22.73
C ASN A 64 -9.31 5.15 24.23
N GLY A 65 -8.54 6.12 24.75
CA GLY A 65 -8.02 6.07 26.11
C GLY A 65 -6.88 5.04 26.32
N VAL A 66 -6.31 4.51 25.24
CA VAL A 66 -5.17 3.59 25.27
C VAL A 66 -3.87 4.34 25.02
N ASP A 67 -2.90 4.14 25.91
CA ASP A 67 -1.50 4.43 25.62
C ASP A 67 -1.01 3.46 24.53
N LEU A 68 -0.78 3.98 23.33
CA LEU A 68 -0.37 3.20 22.16
C LEU A 68 1.01 2.54 22.34
N ALA A 69 1.90 3.08 23.17
CA ALA A 69 3.18 2.44 23.47
C ALA A 69 3.01 1.11 24.24
N THR A 70 1.89 0.93 24.93
CA THR A 70 1.59 -0.31 25.69
C THR A 70 1.01 -1.45 24.85
N VAL A 71 0.77 -1.25 23.55
CA VAL A 71 0.03 -2.19 22.67
C VAL A 71 0.78 -2.59 21.41
N GLY A 72 2.12 -2.60 21.43
CA GLY A 72 2.94 -3.03 20.28
C GLY A 72 2.59 -4.42 19.72
N ALA A 73 2.07 -5.34 20.54
CA ALA A 73 1.58 -6.64 20.09
C ALA A 73 0.28 -6.56 19.26
N ASP A 74 -0.62 -5.63 19.58
CA ASP A 74 -1.89 -5.46 18.87
C ASP A 74 -1.68 -4.93 17.43
N ALA A 75 -0.57 -4.23 17.17
CA ALA A 75 -0.22 -3.76 15.82
C ALA A 75 -0.13 -4.91 14.80
N ALA A 76 0.38 -6.08 15.20
CA ALA A 76 0.44 -7.25 14.32
C ALA A 76 -0.96 -7.79 13.96
N THR A 77 -1.91 -7.71 14.90
CA THR A 77 -3.32 -8.06 14.64
C THR A 77 -3.99 -7.05 13.72
N VAL A 78 -3.75 -5.75 13.92
CA VAL A 78 -4.23 -4.67 13.03
C VAL A 78 -3.68 -4.86 11.61
N GLU A 79 -2.39 -5.17 11.45
CA GLU A 79 -1.78 -5.46 10.14
C GLU A 79 -2.32 -6.74 9.50
N SER A 80 -2.64 -7.78 10.28
CA SER A 80 -3.28 -9.01 9.79
C SER A 80 -4.68 -8.71 9.22
N MET A 81 -5.52 -7.99 9.98
CA MET A 81 -6.84 -7.57 9.51
C MET A 81 -6.74 -6.62 8.31
N ARG A 82 -5.77 -5.70 8.27
CA ARG A 82 -5.49 -4.90 7.07
C ARG A 82 -5.22 -5.78 5.85
N LYS A 83 -4.39 -6.81 5.98
CA LYS A 83 -4.04 -7.72 4.88
C LYS A 83 -5.25 -8.50 4.37
N LEU A 84 -6.21 -8.83 5.24
CA LEU A 84 -7.49 -9.40 4.81
C LEU A 84 -8.34 -8.41 3.99
N ALA A 85 -8.39 -7.13 4.38
CA ALA A 85 -9.04 -6.08 3.59
C ALA A 85 -8.32 -5.80 2.24
N GLU A 86 -6.99 -5.91 2.22
CA GLU A 86 -6.18 -5.87 0.99
C GLU A 86 -6.53 -7.04 0.06
N ALA A 87 -6.53 -8.27 0.57
CA ALA A 87 -6.93 -9.47 -0.18
C ALA A 87 -8.37 -9.34 -0.71
N ALA A 88 -9.30 -8.72 0.02
CA ALA A 88 -10.65 -8.47 -0.47
C ALA A 88 -10.70 -7.47 -1.63
N GLU A 89 -9.97 -6.33 -1.57
CA GLU A 89 -9.81 -5.41 -2.72
C GLU A 89 -9.26 -6.19 -3.94
N THR A 90 -8.29 -7.03 -3.66
CA THR A 90 -7.46 -7.76 -4.61
C THR A 90 -8.23 -8.86 -5.35
N ASP A 91 -8.84 -9.79 -4.62
CA ASP A 91 -9.27 -11.10 -5.12
C ASP A 91 -10.79 -11.27 -5.20
N GLN A 92 -11.54 -10.35 -4.59
CA GLN A 92 -13.01 -10.38 -4.55
C GLN A 92 -13.61 -9.15 -5.27
N PHE A 93 -13.18 -7.93 -4.93
CA PHE A 93 -13.67 -6.72 -5.60
C PHE A 93 -13.26 -6.61 -7.06
N ASN A 94 -11.98 -6.78 -7.40
CA ASN A 94 -11.54 -6.62 -8.80
C ASN A 94 -12.26 -7.59 -9.76
N PRO A 95 -12.44 -8.90 -9.45
CA PRO A 95 -13.23 -9.78 -10.30
C PRO A 95 -14.73 -9.45 -10.30
N ALA A 96 -15.33 -9.13 -9.15
CA ALA A 96 -16.76 -8.83 -9.07
C ALA A 96 -17.14 -7.57 -9.86
N ILE A 97 -16.34 -6.51 -9.77
CA ILE A 97 -16.53 -5.27 -10.55
C ILE A 97 -16.40 -5.54 -12.04
N ALA A 98 -15.40 -6.32 -12.46
CA ALA A 98 -15.17 -6.66 -13.87
C ALA A 98 -16.23 -7.61 -14.47
N ALA A 99 -17.05 -8.26 -13.63
CA ALA A 99 -18.17 -9.11 -14.05
C ALA A 99 -19.54 -8.40 -13.97
N ALA A 100 -19.62 -7.26 -13.28
CA ALA A 100 -20.84 -6.48 -13.09
C ALA A 100 -20.99 -5.38 -14.16
N THR A 101 -22.21 -4.87 -14.32
CA THR A 101 -22.50 -3.73 -15.19
C THR A 101 -23.48 -2.76 -14.52
N GLY A 102 -23.58 -1.53 -15.04
CA GLY A 102 -24.54 -0.54 -14.58
C GLY A 102 -24.48 -0.27 -13.07
N ALA A 103 -25.65 -0.23 -12.42
CA ALA A 103 -25.77 0.10 -11.01
C ALA A 103 -25.03 -0.88 -10.07
N ASP A 104 -24.95 -2.17 -10.41
CA ASP A 104 -24.20 -3.14 -9.61
C ASP A 104 -22.69 -2.90 -9.66
N ALA A 105 -22.15 -2.55 -10.83
CA ALA A 105 -20.73 -2.18 -10.96
C ALA A 105 -20.42 -0.91 -10.14
N THR A 106 -21.29 0.10 -10.19
CA THR A 106 -21.17 1.32 -9.37
C THR A 106 -21.22 1.00 -7.87
N ALA A 107 -22.15 0.16 -7.43
CA ALA A 107 -22.27 -0.21 -6.02
C ALA A 107 -21.05 -1.01 -5.50
N LEU A 108 -20.48 -1.89 -6.33
CA LEU A 108 -19.25 -2.62 -6.01
C LEU A 108 -18.01 -1.71 -6.01
N GLN A 109 -17.93 -0.70 -6.88
CA GLN A 109 -16.87 0.33 -6.82
C GLN A 109 -16.99 1.17 -5.54
N ASN A 110 -18.21 1.55 -5.13
CA ASN A 110 -18.45 2.21 -3.84
C ASN A 110 -17.99 1.32 -2.68
N GLY A 111 -18.38 0.04 -2.64
CA GLY A 111 -17.92 -0.89 -1.60
C GLY A 111 -16.40 -1.04 -1.56
N LYS A 112 -15.75 -1.05 -2.73
CA LYS A 112 -14.28 -1.06 -2.85
C LYS A 112 -13.65 0.22 -2.29
N ILE A 113 -14.27 1.39 -2.47
CA ILE A 113 -13.82 2.65 -1.87
C ILE A 113 -13.93 2.59 -0.35
N LYS A 114 -15.06 2.11 0.20
CA LYS A 114 -15.22 1.89 1.65
C LYS A 114 -14.15 0.92 2.20
N ASN A 115 -13.90 -0.20 1.51
CA ASN A 115 -12.84 -1.15 1.88
C ASN A 115 -11.42 -0.56 1.78
N LYS A 116 -11.14 0.37 0.85
CA LYS A 116 -9.87 1.10 0.84
C LYS A 116 -9.71 2.02 2.05
N VAL A 117 -10.76 2.72 2.46
CA VAL A 117 -10.74 3.53 3.69
C VAL A 117 -10.47 2.63 4.90
N LEU A 118 -11.16 1.49 5.02
CA LEU A 118 -10.92 0.47 6.04
C LEU A 118 -9.44 0.02 6.08
N LYS A 119 -8.88 -0.34 4.92
CA LYS A 119 -7.49 -0.78 4.78
C LYS A 119 -6.49 0.31 5.22
N LEU A 120 -6.71 1.56 4.81
CA LEU A 120 -5.80 2.67 5.07
C LEU A 120 -5.92 3.20 6.51
N THR A 121 -7.09 3.12 7.14
CA THR A 121 -7.24 3.35 8.59
C THR A 121 -6.48 2.27 9.38
N GLY A 122 -6.57 1.00 8.97
CA GLY A 122 -5.78 -0.09 9.57
C GLY A 122 -4.27 0.15 9.46
N GLU A 123 -3.77 0.51 8.27
CA GLU A 123 -2.34 0.82 8.07
C GLU A 123 -1.89 2.03 8.92
N THR A 124 -2.61 3.15 8.85
CA THR A 124 -2.24 4.35 9.62
C THR A 124 -2.33 4.12 11.13
N GLN A 125 -3.23 3.27 11.62
CA GLN A 125 -3.26 2.87 13.03
C GLN A 125 -2.08 1.98 13.41
N ALA A 126 -1.75 0.97 12.61
CA ALA A 126 -0.58 0.12 12.86
C ALA A 126 0.71 0.95 12.91
N ILE A 127 0.86 1.93 12.03
CA ILE A 127 1.98 2.87 12.05
C ILE A 127 1.94 3.73 13.33
N LYS A 128 0.78 4.28 13.74
CA LYS A 128 0.66 5.06 15.00
C LYS A 128 1.04 4.24 16.25
N ILE A 129 0.69 2.96 16.31
CA ILE A 129 1.10 2.07 17.40
C ILE A 129 2.62 1.87 17.38
N LYS A 130 3.20 1.54 16.22
CA LYS A 130 4.65 1.35 16.06
C LYS A 130 5.44 2.63 16.38
N LEU A 131 4.91 3.79 15.99
CA LEU A 131 5.45 5.10 16.29
C LEU A 131 5.51 5.36 17.80
N ALA A 132 4.40 5.13 18.52
CA ALA A 132 4.37 5.32 19.97
C ALA A 132 5.30 4.36 20.73
N VAL A 133 5.42 3.11 20.26
CA VAL A 133 6.38 2.13 20.82
C VAL A 133 7.83 2.60 20.60
N ALA A 134 8.18 3.03 19.39
CA ALA A 134 9.51 3.55 19.05
C ALA A 134 9.86 4.82 19.87
N GLN A 135 8.92 5.77 19.98
CA GLN A 135 9.10 6.98 20.79
C GLN A 135 9.29 6.67 22.28
N ALA A 136 8.62 5.64 22.81
CA ALA A 136 8.79 5.19 24.19
C ALA A 136 10.10 4.43 24.43
N ALA A 137 10.67 3.79 23.39
CA ALA A 137 12.00 3.17 23.43
C ALA A 137 13.14 4.19 23.25
N GLY A 138 12.87 5.30 22.57
CA GLY A 138 13.87 6.31 22.18
C GLY A 138 14.50 6.06 20.80
N ASP A 139 13.85 5.26 19.95
CA ASP A 139 14.29 4.96 18.58
C ASP A 139 14.01 6.13 17.61
N ASP A 140 14.71 6.16 16.48
CA ASP A 140 14.39 7.09 15.37
C ASP A 140 13.04 6.74 14.72
N THR A 141 12.22 7.76 14.50
CA THR A 141 10.88 7.65 13.93
C THR A 141 10.70 8.28 12.56
N SER A 142 11.74 8.89 11.98
CA SER A 142 11.69 9.63 10.72
C SER A 142 11.04 8.84 9.57
N ASP A 143 11.34 7.54 9.48
CA ASP A 143 10.79 6.61 8.49
C ASP A 143 9.29 6.31 8.74
N LEU A 144 8.89 6.15 10.01
CA LEU A 144 7.50 5.89 10.42
C LEU A 144 6.62 7.13 10.23
N GLU A 145 7.14 8.32 10.51
CA GLU A 145 6.44 9.59 10.31
C GLU A 145 6.26 9.88 8.82
N THR A 146 7.30 9.65 8.01
CA THR A 146 7.23 9.75 6.54
C THR A 146 6.22 8.77 5.94
N LYS A 147 6.19 7.52 6.43
CA LYS A 147 5.18 6.54 6.02
C LYS A 147 3.78 6.95 6.46
N LEU A 148 3.61 7.40 7.71
CA LEU A 148 2.32 7.86 8.24
C LEU A 148 1.75 9.01 7.40
N ALA A 149 2.56 10.02 7.07
CA ALA A 149 2.14 11.12 6.22
C ALA A 149 1.77 10.68 4.79
N THR A 150 2.44 9.65 4.26
CA THR A 150 2.14 9.07 2.94
C THR A 150 0.83 8.29 2.94
N GLU A 151 0.59 7.45 3.94
CA GLU A 151 -0.64 6.66 4.06
C GLU A 151 -1.85 7.51 4.50
N GLN A 152 -1.64 8.56 5.30
CA GLN A 152 -2.70 9.51 5.67
C GLN A 152 -3.21 10.27 4.44
N LYS A 153 -2.33 10.72 3.52
CA LYS A 153 -2.77 11.32 2.25
C LYS A 153 -3.67 10.38 1.45
N LYS A 154 -3.26 9.11 1.30
CA LYS A 154 -4.08 8.08 0.62
C LYS A 154 -5.42 7.87 1.31
N LEU A 155 -5.43 7.82 2.64
CA LEU A 155 -6.64 7.70 3.45
C LEU A 155 -7.59 8.88 3.19
N ASP A 156 -7.07 10.11 3.26
CA ASP A 156 -7.83 11.34 3.04
C ASP A 156 -8.41 11.42 1.62
N THR A 157 -7.65 11.02 0.59
CA THR A 157 -8.16 10.91 -0.80
C THR A 157 -9.36 9.95 -0.89
N ASN A 158 -9.26 8.75 -0.29
CA ASN A 158 -10.35 7.76 -0.38
C ASN A 158 -11.56 8.15 0.49
N ILE A 159 -11.34 8.81 1.63
CA ILE A 159 -12.39 9.43 2.44
C ILE A 159 -13.11 10.54 1.65
N ALA A 160 -12.38 11.35 0.88
CA ALA A 160 -12.97 12.38 0.04
C ALA A 160 -13.82 11.77 -1.09
N THR A 161 -13.38 10.66 -1.71
CA THR A 161 -14.17 9.94 -2.71
C THR A 161 -15.42 9.28 -2.11
N ASP A 162 -15.32 8.64 -0.94
CA ASP A 162 -16.49 8.11 -0.22
C ASP A 162 -17.52 9.21 0.07
N LYS A 163 -17.06 10.37 0.54
CA LYS A 163 -17.93 11.54 0.83
C LYS A 163 -18.52 12.17 -0.43
N LYS A 164 -17.84 12.17 -1.58
CA LYS A 164 -18.44 12.56 -2.87
C LYS A 164 -19.62 11.64 -3.25
N ASN A 165 -19.52 10.36 -2.90
CA ASN A 165 -20.52 9.35 -3.23
C ASN A 165 -21.58 9.18 -2.13
N THR A 166 -21.72 10.15 -1.21
CA THR A 166 -22.64 10.08 -0.06
C THR A 166 -24.07 9.72 -0.47
N GLY A 167 -24.62 8.67 0.14
CA GLY A 167 -25.98 8.18 -0.12
C GLY A 167 -26.13 7.31 -1.37
N ALA A 168 -25.08 7.15 -2.19
CA ALA A 168 -25.07 6.13 -3.23
C ALA A 168 -25.01 4.72 -2.62
N ALA A 169 -25.64 3.75 -3.28
CA ALA A 169 -25.60 2.34 -2.86
C ALA A 169 -24.16 1.81 -2.85
N SER A 170 -23.85 0.98 -1.86
CA SER A 170 -22.54 0.37 -1.64
C SER A 170 -22.70 -1.14 -1.39
N LYS A 171 -21.86 -1.95 -2.03
CA LYS A 171 -22.00 -3.41 -2.05
C LYS A 171 -20.67 -4.09 -1.75
N GLY A 172 -20.65 -4.94 -0.73
CA GLY A 172 -19.54 -5.80 -0.39
C GLY A 172 -19.44 -7.03 -1.29
N VAL A 173 -18.46 -7.89 -0.98
CA VAL A 173 -18.08 -9.04 -1.81
C VAL A 173 -17.91 -10.35 -1.04
N VAL A 174 -18.17 -10.33 0.28
CA VAL A 174 -18.18 -11.55 1.09
C VAL A 174 -19.43 -12.37 0.81
N GLY A 175 -19.23 -13.57 0.26
CA GLY A 175 -20.17 -14.70 0.21
C GLY A 175 -21.64 -14.36 -0.03
N SER A 176 -22.12 -14.49 -1.29
CA SER A 176 -23.48 -14.19 -1.74
C SER A 176 -24.59 -14.96 -0.99
N SER A 177 -24.93 -14.49 0.21
CA SER A 177 -25.88 -15.11 1.15
C SER A 177 -26.85 -14.10 1.79
N SER A 178 -27.23 -13.05 1.05
CA SER A 178 -28.35 -12.15 1.42
C SER A 178 -29.10 -11.62 0.20
N SER A 179 -29.56 -12.54 -0.66
CA SER A 179 -30.54 -12.23 -1.71
C SER A 179 -31.95 -12.17 -1.09
N SER A 180 -32.42 -10.97 -0.74
CA SER A 180 -33.78 -10.75 -0.23
C SER A 180 -34.57 -9.77 -1.10
N ALA A 181 -34.84 -10.19 -2.34
CA ALA A 181 -35.84 -9.61 -3.22
C ALA A 181 -36.36 -10.71 -4.15
N SER A 182 -37.61 -11.14 -3.94
CA SER A 182 -38.24 -12.23 -4.69
C SER A 182 -38.68 -11.79 -6.09
N ASN A 183 -38.45 -12.63 -7.11
CA ASN A 183 -39.57 -13.28 -7.81
C ASN A 183 -39.12 -14.35 -8.83
N THR A 184 -39.71 -15.53 -8.64
CA THR A 184 -40.28 -16.45 -9.66
C THR A 184 -39.48 -16.89 -10.88
N GLU A 185 -39.36 -18.20 -11.02
CA GLU A 185 -38.75 -18.94 -12.14
C GLU A 185 -39.57 -18.86 -13.44
N ALA A 186 -38.87 -19.01 -14.58
CA ALA A 186 -39.38 -19.75 -15.74
C ALA A 186 -38.18 -20.38 -16.49
N ALA A 187 -38.18 -21.71 -16.67
CA ALA A 187 -37.03 -22.45 -17.19
C ALA A 187 -37.29 -23.12 -18.55
N ALA A 188 -36.35 -22.98 -19.48
CA ALA A 188 -36.11 -23.88 -20.63
C ALA A 188 -34.69 -23.57 -21.17
N ALA A 189 -33.68 -24.42 -20.99
CA ALA A 189 -33.47 -25.72 -21.64
C ALA A 189 -32.71 -25.62 -22.99
N SER A 190 -31.39 -25.55 -22.86
CA SER A 190 -30.34 -26.19 -23.68
C SER A 190 -30.66 -26.71 -25.09
N THR A 191 -29.87 -26.25 -26.07
CA THR A 191 -29.39 -27.13 -27.16
C THR A 191 -27.90 -26.88 -27.38
N SER A 192 -27.12 -27.96 -27.51
CA SER A 192 -25.70 -27.92 -27.89
C SER A 192 -25.55 -28.01 -29.41
N LEU A 193 -24.38 -27.63 -29.93
CA LEU A 193 -23.71 -28.29 -31.06
C LEU A 193 -22.27 -27.79 -31.17
N ALA A 194 -21.36 -28.61 -31.71
CA ALA A 194 -19.93 -28.31 -31.81
C ALA A 194 -19.34 -28.85 -33.12
N SER A 195 -18.46 -28.06 -33.77
CA SER A 195 -17.73 -28.46 -34.97
C SER A 195 -16.32 -27.84 -35.06
N THR A 196 -15.30 -28.71 -35.13
CA THR A 196 -14.06 -28.66 -35.94
C THR A 196 -13.61 -27.33 -36.60
N LYS A 197 -12.36 -26.82 -36.49
CA LYS A 197 -10.98 -27.37 -36.59
C LYS A 197 -10.36 -27.40 -38.02
N ALA A 198 -9.50 -26.41 -38.31
CA ALA A 198 -8.29 -26.41 -39.18
C ALA A 198 -7.50 -25.09 -38.89
N ALA A 199 -6.16 -24.94 -38.82
CA ALA A 199 -4.99 -25.43 -39.58
C ALA A 199 -4.87 -24.80 -40.99
N ALA A 200 -3.74 -24.25 -41.49
CA ALA A 200 -2.39 -23.91 -40.97
C ALA A 200 -1.78 -22.81 -41.92
N ALA A 201 -0.50 -22.34 -41.97
CA ALA A 201 0.80 -22.64 -41.32
C ALA A 201 1.72 -21.36 -41.42
N SER A 202 2.64 -21.04 -40.48
CA SER A 202 4.07 -21.44 -40.37
C SER A 202 5.11 -20.78 -41.32
N SER A 203 5.93 -19.87 -40.77
CA SER A 203 7.32 -19.47 -41.18
C SER A 203 7.89 -18.59 -40.04
N THR A 204 9.10 -18.66 -39.44
CA THR A 204 10.48 -19.13 -39.78
C THR A 204 11.07 -18.46 -41.03
N THR A 205 12.19 -17.73 -40.99
CA THR A 205 13.29 -17.58 -40.00
C THR A 205 13.88 -16.14 -40.13
N SER A 206 14.75 -15.61 -39.26
CA SER A 206 16.14 -16.05 -39.00
C SER A 206 16.75 -15.38 -37.76
N SER A 207 17.79 -16.00 -37.20
CA SER A 207 18.67 -15.42 -36.18
C SER A 207 19.75 -14.52 -36.78
N ALA A 208 20.16 -13.49 -36.04
CA ALA A 208 21.50 -12.91 -36.10
C ALA A 208 21.96 -12.68 -34.65
N ALA A 209 23.11 -13.26 -34.28
CA ALA A 209 23.68 -13.20 -32.94
C ALA A 209 25.03 -12.47 -32.94
N ALA A 210 25.68 -12.43 -31.77
CA ALA A 210 26.91 -11.73 -31.42
C ALA A 210 26.73 -10.22 -31.09
N THR A 211 27.51 -9.65 -30.18
CA THR A 211 28.73 -10.19 -29.54
C THR A 211 28.74 -9.95 -28.03
N GLU A 212 29.03 -10.98 -27.23
CA GLU A 212 29.43 -10.77 -25.84
C GLU A 212 30.77 -10.01 -25.82
N THR A 213 30.86 -8.93 -25.05
CA THR A 213 32.16 -8.36 -24.67
C THR A 213 32.23 -8.30 -23.16
N ASN A 214 32.94 -9.25 -22.56
CA ASN A 214 33.17 -9.29 -21.12
C ASN A 214 34.10 -8.13 -20.72
N ALA A 215 33.52 -7.02 -20.28
CA ALA A 215 34.23 -5.86 -19.74
C ALA A 215 33.93 -5.73 -18.25
N ALA A 216 34.66 -6.51 -17.44
CA ALA A 216 34.59 -6.43 -15.97
C ALA A 216 35.23 -5.12 -15.48
N ALA A 217 34.45 -4.04 -15.53
CA ALA A 217 34.76 -2.76 -14.89
C ALA A 217 33.89 -2.61 -13.65
N ALA A 218 34.52 -2.46 -12.49
CA ALA A 218 33.80 -2.19 -11.24
C ALA A 218 33.24 -0.76 -11.26
N ALA A 219 32.02 -0.61 -11.76
CA ALA A 219 31.30 0.66 -11.85
C ALA A 219 30.72 1.10 -10.49
N SER A 220 31.58 1.30 -9.50
CA SER A 220 31.20 1.95 -8.24
C SER A 220 30.75 3.38 -8.53
N GLY A 221 29.45 3.66 -8.37
CA GLY A 221 28.87 4.98 -8.65
C GLY A 221 28.16 5.10 -10.01
N ALA A 222 27.45 4.07 -10.47
CA ALA A 222 26.38 4.27 -11.46
C ALA A 222 25.25 5.11 -10.84
N VAL A 223 25.31 6.43 -11.01
CA VAL A 223 24.35 7.37 -10.41
C VAL A 223 22.98 7.20 -11.06
N PHE A 224 22.04 6.60 -10.33
CA PHE A 224 20.63 6.56 -10.69
C PHE A 224 20.03 7.97 -10.56
N THR A 225 19.68 8.61 -11.67
CA THR A 225 19.26 10.02 -11.70
C THR A 225 17.75 10.19 -11.61
N ALA A 226 17.32 11.19 -10.82
CA ALA A 226 15.91 11.57 -10.72
C ALA A 226 15.36 12.04 -12.08
N LYS A 227 14.11 11.68 -12.35
CA LYS A 227 13.35 12.05 -13.56
C LYS A 227 12.03 12.72 -13.16
N ALA A 228 11.54 13.69 -13.94
CA ALA A 228 10.18 14.18 -13.74
C ALA A 228 9.18 13.13 -14.23
N TYR A 229 7.95 13.12 -13.71
CA TYR A 229 6.98 12.06 -14.02
C TYR A 229 6.77 11.81 -15.54
N PRO A 230 6.62 12.84 -16.41
CA PRO A 230 6.50 12.62 -17.85
C PRO A 230 7.71 11.91 -18.50
N ASP A 231 8.90 11.99 -17.89
CA ASP A 231 10.15 11.43 -18.44
C ASP A 231 10.39 9.95 -18.08
N PHE A 232 9.52 9.34 -17.24
CA PHE A 232 9.63 7.93 -16.83
C PHE A 232 8.30 7.17 -16.71
N GLN A 233 7.16 7.84 -16.91
CA GLN A 233 5.85 7.19 -16.89
C GLN A 233 5.69 6.21 -18.08
N ILE A 234 4.98 5.09 -17.84
CA ILE A 234 4.83 3.98 -18.80
C ILE A 234 3.37 3.71 -19.17
N SER A 235 2.50 4.69 -18.95
CA SER A 235 1.04 4.51 -18.91
C SER A 235 0.38 4.45 -20.27
N ASP A 236 1.04 4.96 -21.30
CA ASP A 236 0.51 5.09 -22.65
C ASP A 236 0.71 3.84 -23.52
N GLY A 237 0.11 3.88 -24.70
CA GLY A 237 0.24 2.86 -25.74
C GLY A 237 -0.72 1.70 -25.53
N VAL A 238 -0.18 0.58 -25.08
CA VAL A 238 -0.88 -0.72 -25.00
C VAL A 238 -0.57 -1.38 -23.66
N ALA A 239 -1.55 -2.07 -23.08
CA ALA A 239 -1.38 -2.89 -21.88
C ALA A 239 -0.76 -4.27 -22.19
N GLY A 240 -0.21 -4.92 -21.17
CA GLY A 240 0.35 -6.28 -21.21
C GLY A 240 1.88 -6.36 -21.19
N ASN A 241 2.57 -5.23 -21.17
CA ASN A 241 4.04 -5.12 -21.18
C ASN A 241 4.63 -4.30 -20.02
N ALA A 242 3.80 -3.86 -19.06
CA ALA A 242 4.21 -2.88 -18.05
C ALA A 242 5.33 -3.37 -17.11
N GLU A 243 5.46 -4.68 -16.92
CA GLU A 243 6.59 -5.28 -16.19
C GLU A 243 7.94 -4.95 -16.84
N ALA A 244 8.04 -5.10 -18.17
CA ALA A 244 9.27 -4.85 -18.90
C ALA A 244 9.63 -3.35 -18.92
N GLU A 245 8.63 -2.49 -19.12
CA GLU A 245 8.82 -1.04 -19.09
C GLU A 245 9.20 -0.54 -17.69
N ALA A 246 8.58 -1.07 -16.63
CA ALA A 246 8.92 -0.72 -15.25
C ALA A 246 10.32 -1.23 -14.85
N ASN A 247 10.73 -2.41 -15.34
CA ASN A 247 12.08 -2.92 -15.15
C ASN A 247 13.12 -2.07 -15.88
N ALA A 248 12.84 -1.60 -17.10
CA ALA A 248 13.72 -0.67 -17.82
C ALA A 248 13.90 0.68 -17.09
N VAL A 249 12.90 1.12 -16.31
CA VAL A 249 13.00 2.35 -15.48
C VAL A 249 13.73 2.11 -14.16
N PHE A 250 13.49 0.99 -13.47
CA PHE A 250 13.92 0.83 -12.06
C PHE A 250 14.85 -0.35 -11.78
N VAL A 251 14.94 -1.38 -12.63
CA VAL A 251 15.73 -2.59 -12.36
C VAL A 251 16.98 -2.65 -13.23
N ASP A 252 16.80 -2.50 -14.54
CA ASP A 252 17.87 -2.60 -15.54
C ASP A 252 19.01 -1.57 -15.34
N PRO A 253 18.77 -0.33 -14.85
CA PRO A 253 19.85 0.61 -14.49
C PRO A 253 20.81 0.11 -13.39
N PHE A 254 20.46 -0.96 -12.67
CA PHE A 254 21.29 -1.59 -11.66
C PHE A 254 21.84 -2.96 -12.09
N ALA A 255 21.65 -3.37 -13.35
CA ALA A 255 22.13 -4.65 -13.86
C ALA A 255 23.67 -4.74 -13.77
N GLY A 256 24.17 -5.71 -12.99
CA GLY A 256 25.60 -5.89 -12.74
C GLY A 256 26.22 -4.90 -11.73
N VAL A 257 25.41 -4.06 -11.08
CA VAL A 257 25.86 -3.12 -10.04
C VAL A 257 25.67 -3.74 -8.67
N ASP A 258 26.66 -3.59 -7.78
CA ASP A 258 26.49 -3.98 -6.37
C ASP A 258 25.57 -2.98 -5.65
N LEU A 259 24.36 -3.45 -5.31
CA LEU A 259 23.33 -2.66 -4.62
C LEU A 259 23.73 -2.15 -3.24
N ALA A 260 24.80 -2.67 -2.62
CA ALA A 260 25.36 -2.10 -1.39
C ALA A 260 26.18 -0.82 -1.64
N THR A 261 26.54 -0.51 -2.90
CA THR A 261 27.45 0.59 -3.27
C THR A 261 26.79 1.76 -4.00
N VAL A 262 25.48 1.72 -4.22
CA VAL A 262 24.73 2.67 -5.07
C VAL A 262 24.38 4.01 -4.40
N GLY A 263 24.85 4.27 -3.17
CA GLY A 263 24.65 5.54 -2.48
C GLY A 263 23.17 5.89 -2.26
N ASP A 264 22.79 7.11 -2.63
CA ASP A 264 21.46 7.71 -2.49
C ASP A 264 20.44 7.25 -3.57
N ALA A 265 20.80 6.28 -4.41
CA ALA A 265 19.91 5.73 -5.43
C ALA A 265 18.59 5.19 -4.84
N ALA A 266 18.59 4.64 -3.62
CA ALA A 266 17.35 4.19 -2.96
C ALA A 266 16.34 5.34 -2.75
N ASP A 267 16.82 6.51 -2.31
CA ASP A 267 15.98 7.66 -2.02
C ASP A 267 15.57 8.39 -3.32
N THR A 268 16.38 8.28 -4.37
CA THR A 268 16.02 8.73 -5.72
C THR A 268 14.93 7.83 -6.35
N VAL A 269 15.07 6.50 -6.25
CA VAL A 269 14.03 5.54 -6.65
C VAL A 269 12.73 5.79 -5.88
N GLU A 270 12.81 5.98 -4.55
CA GLU A 270 11.64 6.34 -3.75
C GLU A 270 11.01 7.69 -4.14
N SER A 271 11.82 8.68 -4.51
CA SER A 271 11.33 9.99 -4.97
C SER A 271 10.55 9.87 -6.27
N MET A 272 11.06 9.11 -7.24
CA MET A 272 10.33 8.78 -8.48
C MET A 272 9.07 7.94 -8.19
N ARG A 273 9.15 6.96 -7.28
CA ARG A 273 7.99 6.19 -6.82
C ARG A 273 6.89 7.10 -6.24
N LYS A 274 7.26 8.10 -5.42
CA LYS A 274 6.35 9.10 -4.82
C LYS A 274 5.69 9.99 -5.89
N LEU A 275 6.36 10.26 -7.02
CA LEU A 275 5.73 10.95 -8.17
C LEU A 275 4.70 10.08 -8.89
N ALA A 276 5.00 8.79 -9.14
CA ALA A 276 4.02 7.85 -9.71
C ALA A 276 2.83 7.59 -8.76
N GLU A 277 3.05 7.63 -7.45
CA GLU A 277 2.01 7.60 -6.41
C GLU A 277 1.07 8.82 -6.51
N ALA A 278 1.63 10.04 -6.61
CA ALA A 278 0.85 11.26 -6.78
C ALA A 278 0.07 11.30 -8.10
N ALA A 279 0.64 10.76 -9.19
CA ALA A 279 -0.09 10.59 -10.45
C ALA A 279 -1.29 9.63 -10.29
N GLU A 280 -1.18 8.56 -9.49
CA GLU A 280 -2.32 7.68 -9.19
C GLU A 280 -3.43 8.42 -8.44
N THR A 281 -3.08 9.22 -7.42
CA THR A 281 -4.06 9.90 -6.56
C THR A 281 -4.71 11.11 -7.22
N ASP A 282 -3.90 11.97 -7.82
CA ASP A 282 -4.25 13.36 -8.13
C ASP A 282 -4.66 13.55 -9.60
N GLN A 283 -4.29 12.61 -10.47
CA GLN A 283 -4.48 12.71 -11.93
C GLN A 283 -5.28 11.52 -12.46
N PHE A 284 -4.89 10.28 -12.17
CA PHE A 284 -5.62 9.08 -12.63
C PHE A 284 -6.98 8.87 -11.96
N ASN A 285 -7.19 9.22 -10.68
CA ASN A 285 -8.55 9.14 -10.12
C ASN A 285 -9.47 10.15 -10.83
N PRO A 286 -9.19 11.47 -10.86
CA PRO A 286 -10.11 12.43 -11.48
C PRO A 286 -10.30 12.23 -12.98
N ALA A 287 -9.28 11.79 -13.72
CA ALA A 287 -9.39 11.52 -15.15
C ALA A 287 -10.32 10.33 -15.45
N ILE A 288 -10.24 9.24 -14.67
CA ILE A 288 -11.15 8.09 -14.82
C ILE A 288 -12.57 8.46 -14.36
N ASP A 289 -12.71 9.16 -13.23
CA ASP A 289 -14.00 9.61 -12.70
C ASP A 289 -14.76 10.54 -13.68
N ALA A 290 -14.04 11.25 -14.56
CA ALA A 290 -14.59 12.16 -15.57
C ALA A 290 -14.76 11.53 -16.97
N ALA A 291 -14.16 10.35 -17.23
CA ALA A 291 -14.20 9.69 -18.53
C ALA A 291 -15.36 8.70 -18.63
N THR A 292 -15.70 8.29 -19.87
CA THR A 292 -16.71 7.24 -20.12
C THR A 292 -16.30 6.35 -21.28
N GLY A 293 -16.80 5.11 -21.28
CA GLY A 293 -16.51 4.12 -22.33
C GLY A 293 -15.01 3.88 -22.52
N ALA A 294 -14.58 3.74 -23.78
CA ALA A 294 -13.21 3.38 -24.14
C ALA A 294 -12.12 4.32 -23.59
N ASP A 295 -12.43 5.60 -23.34
CA ASP A 295 -11.48 6.52 -22.68
C ASP A 295 -11.28 6.17 -21.19
N ALA A 296 -12.35 5.80 -20.49
CA ALA A 296 -12.27 5.36 -19.10
C ALA A 296 -11.55 4.00 -18.97
N ASP A 297 -11.78 3.09 -19.93
CA ASP A 297 -11.06 1.81 -20.02
C ASP A 297 -9.56 2.03 -20.28
N ALA A 298 -9.20 2.91 -21.23
CA ALA A 298 -7.81 3.21 -21.56
C ALA A 298 -7.06 3.91 -20.40
N LEU A 299 -7.70 4.84 -19.70
CA LEU A 299 -7.15 5.46 -18.49
C LEU A 299 -7.04 4.46 -17.33
N SER A 300 -7.98 3.51 -17.22
CA SER A 300 -7.91 2.42 -16.23
C SER A 300 -6.74 1.47 -16.51
N ASN A 301 -6.45 1.18 -17.78
CA ASN A 301 -5.25 0.44 -18.20
C ASN A 301 -3.98 1.22 -17.87
N GLY A 302 -3.90 2.52 -18.22
CA GLY A 302 -2.73 3.35 -17.91
C GLY A 302 -2.43 3.43 -16.42
N LYS A 303 -3.48 3.49 -15.59
CA LYS A 303 -3.36 3.40 -14.13
C LYS A 303 -2.81 2.05 -13.64
N ILE A 304 -3.14 0.95 -14.30
CA ILE A 304 -2.57 -0.37 -13.99
C ILE A 304 -1.07 -0.38 -14.34
N LYS A 305 -0.67 0.13 -15.51
CA LYS A 305 0.74 0.28 -15.87
C LYS A 305 1.50 1.18 -14.86
N ASN A 306 0.93 2.32 -14.48
CA ASN A 306 1.48 3.21 -13.45
C ASN A 306 1.59 2.55 -12.06
N LYS A 307 0.69 1.61 -11.71
CA LYS A 307 0.82 0.81 -10.48
C LYS A 307 1.96 -0.19 -10.54
N VAL A 308 2.17 -0.85 -11.69
CA VAL A 308 3.34 -1.73 -11.89
C VAL A 308 4.63 -0.91 -11.76
N LEU A 309 4.72 0.23 -12.45
CA LEU A 309 5.83 1.18 -12.32
C LEU A 309 6.14 1.54 -10.85
N LYS A 310 5.12 1.95 -10.11
CA LYS A 310 5.23 2.31 -8.70
C LYS A 310 5.72 1.14 -7.83
N LEU A 311 5.13 -0.03 -8.00
CA LEU A 311 5.46 -1.20 -7.17
C LEU A 311 6.84 -1.79 -7.52
N THR A 312 7.28 -1.75 -8.78
CA THR A 312 8.66 -2.10 -9.16
C THR A 312 9.66 -1.14 -8.51
N GLY A 313 9.38 0.16 -8.50
CA GLY A 313 10.20 1.14 -7.77
C GLY A 313 10.26 0.86 -6.26
N GLU A 314 9.14 0.51 -5.63
CA GLU A 314 9.10 0.15 -4.20
C GLU A 314 9.92 -1.12 -3.90
N VAL A 315 9.71 -2.17 -4.69
CA VAL A 315 10.46 -3.43 -4.61
C VAL A 315 11.97 -3.21 -4.82
N GLN A 316 12.38 -2.34 -5.75
CA GLN A 316 13.79 -2.03 -5.96
C GLN A 316 14.39 -1.21 -4.81
N ALA A 317 13.70 -0.18 -4.31
CA ALA A 317 14.17 0.58 -3.16
C ALA A 317 14.37 -0.32 -1.93
N ILE A 318 13.47 -1.27 -1.70
CA ILE A 318 13.61 -2.28 -0.63
C ILE A 318 14.83 -3.19 -0.89
N LYS A 319 15.05 -3.68 -2.13
CA LYS A 319 16.24 -4.49 -2.47
C LYS A 319 17.55 -3.75 -2.22
N ILE A 320 17.63 -2.45 -2.58
CA ILE A 320 18.80 -1.61 -2.30
C ILE A 320 19.00 -1.45 -0.79
N LYS A 321 17.96 -1.05 -0.05
CA LYS A 321 18.03 -0.88 1.42
C LYS A 321 18.40 -2.20 2.13
N MET A 322 17.98 -3.36 1.62
CA MET A 322 18.40 -4.67 2.10
C MET A 322 19.88 -4.96 1.85
N ALA A 323 20.40 -4.70 0.65
CA ALA A 323 21.81 -4.93 0.32
C ALA A 323 22.75 -4.05 1.17
N VAL A 324 22.41 -2.76 1.32
CA VAL A 324 23.14 -1.83 2.20
C VAL A 324 23.11 -2.30 3.66
N ALA A 325 21.94 -2.71 4.18
CA ALA A 325 21.82 -3.23 5.54
C ALA A 325 22.63 -4.53 5.75
N GLN A 326 22.61 -5.45 4.78
CA GLN A 326 23.39 -6.71 4.84
C GLN A 326 24.90 -6.45 4.81
N ALA A 327 25.37 -5.53 3.96
CA ALA A 327 26.78 -5.12 3.93
C ALA A 327 27.23 -4.44 5.25
N ALA A 328 26.31 -3.76 5.95
CA ALA A 328 26.53 -3.19 7.28
C ALA A 328 26.35 -4.20 8.43
N GLY A 329 25.92 -5.44 8.17
CA GLY A 329 25.65 -6.45 9.19
C GLY A 329 24.37 -6.25 10.00
N GLY A 330 23.42 -5.44 9.51
CA GLY A 330 22.13 -5.17 10.16
C GLY A 330 21.05 -6.22 9.89
N ASP A 331 19.99 -6.21 10.70
CA ASP A 331 18.81 -7.08 10.48
C ASP A 331 17.99 -6.62 9.27
N THR A 332 17.68 -7.56 8.37
CA THR A 332 16.78 -7.34 7.23
C THR A 332 15.43 -8.02 7.36
N SER A 333 15.07 -8.61 8.51
CA SER A 333 13.82 -9.37 8.68
C SER A 333 12.56 -8.53 8.39
N SER A 334 12.56 -7.27 8.82
CA SER A 334 11.47 -6.32 8.53
C SER A 334 11.40 -5.95 7.03
N LEU A 335 12.54 -5.77 6.38
CA LEU A 335 12.63 -5.45 4.95
C LEU A 335 12.26 -6.66 4.07
N GLN A 336 12.68 -7.88 4.44
CA GLN A 336 12.30 -9.12 3.77
C GLN A 336 10.78 -9.35 3.83
N THR A 337 10.15 -8.99 4.95
CA THR A 337 8.69 -9.03 5.11
C THR A 337 8.02 -8.02 4.16
N LYS A 338 8.45 -6.74 4.19
CA LYS A 338 7.96 -5.70 3.26
C LYS A 338 8.15 -6.10 1.78
N LEU A 339 9.33 -6.62 1.42
CA LEU A 339 9.64 -7.10 0.06
C LEU A 339 8.63 -8.16 -0.40
N THR A 340 8.27 -9.09 0.47
CA THR A 340 7.29 -10.16 0.17
C THR A 340 5.88 -9.58 -0.03
N GLU A 341 5.47 -8.61 0.78
CA GLU A 341 4.18 -7.93 0.63
C GLU A 341 4.10 -7.10 -0.67
N GLU A 342 5.13 -6.28 -0.96
CA GLU A 342 5.12 -5.44 -2.17
C GLU A 342 5.32 -6.25 -3.45
N GLN A 343 6.12 -7.32 -3.44
CA GLN A 343 6.22 -8.26 -4.56
C GLN A 343 4.86 -8.94 -4.84
N THR A 344 4.14 -9.35 -3.80
CA THR A 344 2.78 -9.93 -3.97
C THR A 344 1.81 -8.95 -4.63
N LYS A 345 1.90 -7.66 -4.27
CA LYS A 345 1.11 -6.60 -4.94
C LYS A 345 1.59 -6.34 -6.37
N LEU A 346 2.90 -6.34 -6.61
CA LEU A 346 3.52 -6.15 -7.93
C LEU A 346 3.07 -7.25 -8.90
N ASP A 347 3.28 -8.51 -8.54
CA ASP A 347 2.91 -9.70 -9.32
C ASP A 347 1.43 -9.67 -9.73
N LYS A 348 0.57 -9.22 -8.82
CA LYS A 348 -0.86 -9.08 -9.10
C LYS A 348 -1.18 -7.98 -10.11
N ASN A 349 -0.55 -6.81 -10.01
CA ASN A 349 -0.76 -5.74 -10.98
C ASN A 349 -0.18 -6.12 -12.35
N ILE A 350 0.97 -6.82 -12.39
CA ILE A 350 1.53 -7.44 -13.60
C ILE A 350 0.56 -8.46 -14.21
N ALA A 351 -0.05 -9.34 -13.41
CA ALA A 351 -1.05 -10.29 -13.89
C ALA A 351 -2.33 -9.59 -14.41
N THR A 352 -2.67 -8.43 -13.86
CA THR A 352 -3.81 -7.61 -14.30
C THR A 352 -3.51 -6.91 -15.63
N ASP A 353 -2.30 -6.34 -15.78
CA ASP A 353 -1.80 -5.77 -17.03
C ASP A 353 -1.77 -6.84 -18.15
N LYS A 354 -1.17 -8.00 -17.88
CA LYS A 354 -1.11 -9.14 -18.81
C LYS A 354 -2.49 -9.70 -19.16
N LYS A 355 -3.49 -9.62 -18.28
CA LYS A 355 -4.89 -9.98 -18.61
C LYS A 355 -5.50 -9.01 -19.62
N ASN A 356 -5.11 -7.74 -19.57
CA ASN A 356 -5.58 -6.68 -20.46
C ASN A 356 -4.69 -6.52 -21.71
N ALA A 357 -3.81 -7.50 -21.99
CA ALA A 357 -2.83 -7.42 -23.07
C ALA A 357 -3.46 -7.11 -24.44
N GLY A 358 -2.92 -6.09 -25.13
CA GLY A 358 -3.45 -5.63 -26.41
C GLY A 358 -4.55 -4.57 -26.32
N ALA A 359 -5.08 -4.28 -25.12
CA ALA A 359 -5.99 -3.16 -24.92
C ALA A 359 -5.23 -1.81 -24.94
N VAL A 360 -5.89 -0.75 -25.41
CA VAL A 360 -5.34 0.61 -25.40
C VAL A 360 -5.08 1.06 -23.97
N SER A 361 -3.97 1.75 -23.76
CA SER A 361 -3.54 2.30 -22.48
C SER A 361 -3.22 3.79 -22.64
N LYS A 362 -3.61 4.61 -21.67
CA LYS A 362 -3.56 6.08 -21.76
C LYS A 362 -3.07 6.71 -20.46
N GLY A 363 -2.09 7.59 -20.56
CA GLY A 363 -1.56 8.40 -19.48
C GLY A 363 -2.43 9.60 -19.11
N VAL A 364 -1.88 10.45 -18.26
CA VAL A 364 -2.56 11.63 -17.67
C VAL A 364 -1.70 12.90 -17.71
N VAL A 365 -0.56 12.86 -18.40
CA VAL A 365 0.41 13.94 -18.63
C VAL A 365 0.76 14.05 -20.11
#